data_AF-A0A920PJM0-F1
#
_entry.id   AF-A0A920PJM0-F1
#
_cell.length_a   1.000
_cell.length_b   1.000
_cell.length_c   1.000
_cell.angle_alpha   90.00
_cell.angle_beta   90.00
_cell.angle_gamma   90.00
#
_symmetry.space_group_name_H-M   'P 1'
#
loop_
_entity.id
_entity.type
_entity.pdbx_description
1 polymer ?
#
loop_
_entity_poly.entity_id
_entity_poly.type
_entity_poly.pdbx_seq_one_letter_code
_entity_poly.pdbx_strand_id
1 'polypeptide(L)'
;MMIGLLRFQKRMTCNSVGACGLNNTDVNTRSPLVLQRQHGSDHRRCPCGCRGEDGTWGGTPVSFPRIQGADFSGIVVAVGEQADDVLIGQRVLVDGWLRDWSDPMNLDRTGYFGSECDGGYAEFPKGFSQRQIYPIDCPLTDAELATFACSYVTAENMLNRAQVTAGDTVLVTGASGGVGSALVQLANRREQLWSRYVVLRKLKR
;
A
#
# COMPACT_ATOMS: atom_id res chain seq x y z
N MET A 1 16.83 14.07 25.37
CA MET A 1 17.68 13.26 24.47
C MET A 1 17.34 13.66 23.04
N MET A 2 18.18 14.49 22.42
CA MET A 2 17.93 15.15 21.12
C MET A 2 17.91 14.12 19.99
N ILE A 3 16.74 13.86 19.41
CA ILE A 3 16.63 13.23 18.09
C ILE A 3 17.22 14.23 17.09
N GLY A 4 18.37 13.87 16.53
CA GLY A 4 19.18 14.75 15.70
C GLY A 4 18.46 15.25 14.46
N LEU A 5 18.69 16.53 14.17
CA LEU A 5 18.38 17.25 12.94
C LEU A 5 19.08 16.62 11.71
N LEU A 6 18.66 15.42 11.31
CA LEU A 6 19.03 14.84 10.02
C LEU A 6 18.04 15.32 8.97
N ARG A 7 18.37 16.46 8.35
CA ARG A 7 17.91 16.94 7.03
C ARG A 7 16.49 16.52 6.65
N PHE A 8 15.49 17.16 7.26
CA PHE A 8 14.06 17.11 6.88
C PHE A 8 13.75 17.77 5.52
N GLN A 9 14.71 17.79 4.59
CA GLN A 9 14.59 18.52 3.34
C GLN A 9 13.55 17.82 2.45
N LYS A 10 12.35 18.43 2.42
CA LYS A 10 11.25 18.22 1.45
C LYS A 10 10.38 16.97 1.58
N ARG A 11 10.55 16.11 2.59
CA ARG A 11 9.74 14.88 2.74
C ARG A 11 9.23 14.70 4.16
N MET A 12 8.00 14.20 4.26
CA MET A 12 7.26 14.08 5.50
C MET A 12 7.73 12.89 6.33
N THR A 13 7.48 12.99 7.63
CA THR A 13 7.60 11.88 8.56
C THR A 13 6.22 11.58 9.16
N CYS A 14 6.00 10.32 9.46
CA CYS A 14 4.94 9.77 10.29
C CYS A 14 5.61 8.46 10.69
N ASN A 15 5.86 8.16 11.95
CA ASN A 15 4.83 7.61 12.80
C ASN A 15 5.56 7.02 14.00
N SER A 16 4.88 6.91 15.13
CA SER A 16 5.03 5.72 15.96
C SER A 16 4.10 4.67 15.36
N VAL A 17 4.63 3.68 14.64
CA VAL A 17 3.80 2.63 14.02
C VAL A 17 3.11 1.80 15.10
N GLY A 18 1.77 1.80 15.08
CA GLY A 18 0.96 0.96 15.96
C GLY A 18 0.77 -0.44 15.39
N ALA A 19 0.63 -0.55 14.06
CA ALA A 19 0.65 -1.82 13.34
C ALA A 19 0.98 -1.63 11.86
N CYS A 20 1.50 -2.69 11.23
CA CYS A 20 1.72 -2.76 9.78
C CYS A 20 1.21 -4.10 9.22
N GLY A 21 0.38 -4.03 8.19
CA GLY A 21 -0.25 -5.18 7.54
C GLY A 21 0.68 -5.88 6.55
N LEU A 22 0.57 -7.22 6.50
CA LEU A 22 1.29 -8.05 5.53
C LEU A 22 0.54 -8.14 4.20
N ASN A 23 1.27 -7.94 3.11
CA ASN A 23 0.73 -8.00 1.75
C ASN A 23 1.50 -8.98 0.87
N ASN A 24 0.84 -9.47 -0.19
CA ASN A 24 1.49 -10.34 -1.18
C ASN A 24 2.73 -9.68 -1.81
N THR A 25 2.71 -8.35 -1.99
CA THR A 25 3.87 -7.59 -2.49
C THR A 25 5.10 -7.78 -1.61
N ASP A 26 4.95 -7.85 -0.28
CA ASP A 26 6.10 -8.09 0.61
C ASP A 26 6.76 -9.44 0.33
N VAL A 27 5.93 -10.47 0.10
CA VAL A 27 6.38 -11.83 -0.24
C VAL A 27 6.97 -11.88 -1.65
N ASN A 28 6.41 -11.15 -2.60
CA ASN A 28 6.86 -11.15 -3.98
C ASN A 28 8.19 -10.41 -4.13
N THR A 29 8.34 -9.25 -3.50
CA THR A 29 9.58 -8.44 -3.53
C THR A 29 10.76 -9.18 -2.86
N ARG A 30 10.51 -10.11 -1.92
CA ARG A 30 11.58 -10.93 -1.31
C ARG A 30 11.94 -12.18 -2.11
N SER A 31 11.13 -12.56 -3.10
CA SER A 31 11.21 -13.86 -3.78
C SER A 31 11.68 -13.70 -5.23
N PRO A 32 12.91 -14.12 -5.59
CA PRO A 32 13.45 -13.99 -6.96
C PRO A 32 12.55 -14.59 -8.04
N LEU A 33 11.84 -15.68 -7.72
CA LEU A 33 11.02 -16.44 -8.67
C LEU A 33 9.75 -15.71 -9.17
N VAL A 34 9.24 -14.73 -8.41
CA VAL A 34 8.04 -13.96 -8.80
C VAL A 34 8.42 -12.78 -9.69
N LEU A 35 9.61 -12.22 -9.48
CA LEU A 35 10.14 -11.07 -10.22
C LEU A 35 10.49 -11.43 -11.68
N GLN A 36 11.00 -12.64 -11.91
CA GLN A 36 11.26 -13.17 -13.25
C GLN A 36 10.00 -13.41 -14.10
N ARG A 37 8.82 -13.58 -13.49
CA ARG A 37 7.57 -13.92 -14.21
C ARG A 37 6.73 -12.72 -14.65
N GLN A 38 6.99 -11.52 -14.12
CA GLN A 38 6.18 -10.33 -14.45
C GLN A 38 6.78 -9.47 -15.58
N HIS A 39 8.04 -9.69 -15.96
CA HIS A 39 8.69 -8.91 -17.00
C HIS A 39 8.93 -9.72 -18.28
N GLY A 40 8.08 -9.47 -19.28
CA GLY A 40 8.57 -9.45 -20.65
C GLY A 40 9.48 -8.23 -20.78
N SER A 41 10.78 -8.45 -20.64
CA SER A 41 11.91 -7.57 -21.00
C SER A 41 11.57 -6.13 -21.43
N ASP A 42 11.51 -5.19 -20.48
CA ASP A 42 11.97 -3.81 -20.72
C ASP A 42 12.40 -3.16 -19.40
N HIS A 43 13.69 -2.82 -19.31
CA HIS A 43 14.33 -2.37 -18.08
C HIS A 43 14.04 -0.89 -17.83
N ARG A 44 13.09 -0.58 -16.93
CA ARG A 44 12.83 0.79 -16.49
C ARG A 44 13.92 1.26 -15.53
N ARG A 45 14.32 2.54 -15.64
CA ARG A 45 15.45 3.14 -14.90
C ARG A 45 14.98 3.68 -13.54
N CYS A 46 15.65 3.32 -12.44
CA CYS A 46 15.33 3.87 -11.11
C CYS A 46 15.69 5.37 -11.06
N PRO A 47 14.81 6.25 -10.55
CA PRO A 47 15.16 7.64 -10.23
C PRO A 47 16.35 7.75 -9.25
N CYS A 48 16.65 6.66 -8.54
CA CYS A 48 17.74 6.51 -7.59
C CYS A 48 19.07 6.00 -8.19
N GLY A 49 19.11 5.60 -9.46
CA GLY A 49 20.36 5.24 -10.17
C GLY A 49 20.92 3.83 -9.93
N CYS A 50 20.21 2.90 -9.28
CA CYS A 50 20.67 1.51 -9.11
C CYS A 50 20.49 0.65 -10.38
N ARG A 51 21.39 -0.34 -10.59
CA ARG A 51 21.31 -1.40 -11.61
C ARG A 51 21.33 -2.77 -10.93
N GLY A 52 20.50 -3.70 -11.38
CA GLY A 52 20.34 -5.06 -10.84
C GLY A 52 19.24 -5.80 -11.61
N GLU A 53 19.21 -7.12 -11.53
CA GLU A 53 18.41 -7.96 -12.45
C GLU A 53 17.07 -8.44 -11.86
N ASP A 54 16.71 -8.07 -10.63
CA ASP A 54 15.45 -8.47 -9.98
C ASP A 54 14.80 -7.29 -9.20
N GLY A 55 13.49 -7.07 -9.42
CA GLY A 55 12.84 -5.77 -9.21
C GLY A 55 12.00 -5.55 -7.94
N THR A 56 11.83 -4.27 -7.62
CA THR A 56 10.76 -3.66 -6.82
C THR A 56 9.42 -3.82 -7.53
N TRP A 57 8.33 -3.38 -6.90
CA TRP A 57 7.00 -3.40 -7.51
C TRP A 57 6.96 -2.69 -8.87
N GLY A 58 7.69 -1.58 -9.02
CA GLY A 58 7.85 -0.82 -10.26
C GLY A 58 8.87 -1.38 -11.24
N GLY A 59 9.42 -2.57 -10.99
CA GLY A 59 10.35 -3.27 -11.88
C GLY A 59 11.79 -2.75 -11.86
N THR A 60 12.15 -1.92 -10.89
CA THR A 60 13.53 -1.44 -10.70
C THR A 60 14.27 -2.20 -9.61
N PRO A 61 15.59 -2.35 -9.66
CA PRO A 61 16.29 -3.29 -8.79
C PRO A 61 16.16 -2.92 -7.31
N VAL A 62 15.80 -3.89 -6.45
CA VAL A 62 15.76 -3.67 -4.99
C VAL A 62 17.17 -3.40 -4.50
N SER A 63 17.34 -2.35 -3.68
CA SER A 63 18.60 -2.06 -2.98
C SER A 63 18.50 -2.53 -1.53
N PHE A 64 19.50 -3.27 -1.06
CA PHE A 64 19.56 -3.77 0.31
C PHE A 64 20.51 -2.91 1.19
N PRO A 65 20.24 -2.77 2.50
CA PRO A 65 19.06 -3.28 3.21
C PRO A 65 17.77 -2.54 2.82
N ARG A 66 16.63 -3.25 2.83
CA ARG A 66 15.29 -2.71 2.58
C ARG A 66 14.36 -3.07 3.74
N ILE A 67 13.75 -2.06 4.33
CA ILE A 67 12.61 -2.24 5.24
C ILE A 67 11.34 -2.34 4.40
N GLN A 68 10.58 -3.43 4.51
CA GLN A 68 9.32 -3.62 3.75
C GLN A 68 8.09 -3.10 4.53
N GLY A 69 6.89 -3.40 4.05
CA GLY A 69 5.62 -3.02 4.70
C GLY A 69 5.06 -1.71 4.15
N ALA A 70 3.96 -1.78 3.41
CA ALA A 70 3.35 -0.61 2.79
C ALA A 70 2.19 -0.03 3.61
N ASP A 71 1.48 -0.89 4.34
CA ASP A 71 0.20 -0.57 4.96
C ASP A 71 0.38 -0.46 6.45
N PHE A 72 0.38 0.75 6.99
CA PHE A 72 0.54 0.93 8.43
C PHE A 72 -0.42 1.98 8.96
N SER A 73 -0.76 1.80 10.24
CA SER A 73 -1.49 2.76 11.04
C SER A 73 -0.64 3.14 12.26
N GLY A 74 -0.82 4.37 12.72
CA GLY A 74 -0.07 4.91 13.86
C GLY A 74 -0.38 6.37 14.11
N ILE A 75 0.46 7.01 14.91
CA ILE A 75 0.34 8.42 15.29
C ILE A 75 1.43 9.25 14.62
N VAL A 76 1.04 10.37 14.00
CA VAL A 76 1.98 11.35 13.44
C VAL A 76 2.77 12.01 14.59
N VAL A 77 4.10 11.87 14.61
CA VAL A 77 4.94 12.45 15.70
C VAL A 77 5.80 13.63 15.25
N ALA A 78 5.97 13.83 13.94
CA ALA A 78 6.73 14.94 13.37
C ALA A 78 6.35 15.08 11.90
N VAL A 79 6.42 16.29 11.33
CA VAL A 79 6.19 16.52 9.90
C VAL A 79 7.36 17.28 9.26
N GLY A 80 7.46 17.23 7.92
CA GLY A 80 8.49 17.97 7.18
C GLY A 80 8.12 19.45 7.01
N GLU A 81 9.08 20.29 6.60
CA GLU A 81 8.93 21.76 6.49
C GLU A 81 7.74 22.23 5.62
N GLN A 82 7.28 21.41 4.67
CA GLN A 82 6.20 21.76 3.73
C GLN A 82 4.88 21.03 4.04
N ALA A 83 4.81 20.36 5.18
CA ALA A 83 3.64 19.62 5.64
C ALA A 83 2.82 20.47 6.60
N ASP A 84 1.54 20.15 6.72
CA ASP A 84 0.66 20.73 7.73
C ASP A 84 0.99 20.16 9.12
N ASP A 85 1.30 21.03 10.09
CA ASP A 85 1.65 20.64 11.46
C ASP A 85 0.44 20.17 12.26
N VAL A 86 -0.79 20.47 11.80
CA VAL A 86 -2.04 19.98 12.40
C VAL A 86 -2.13 18.46 12.42
N LEU A 87 -1.39 17.78 11.54
CA LEU A 87 -1.35 16.32 11.49
C LEU A 87 -0.68 15.73 12.73
N ILE A 88 0.23 16.44 13.39
CA ILE A 88 0.94 15.94 14.57
C ILE A 88 -0.06 15.55 15.67
N GLY A 89 0.11 14.35 16.23
CA GLY A 89 -0.77 13.77 17.24
C GLY A 89 -1.99 13.06 16.66
N GLN A 90 -2.28 13.21 15.36
CA GLN A 90 -3.41 12.51 14.74
C GLN A 90 -3.09 11.04 14.50
N ARG A 91 -4.12 10.22 14.71
CA ARG A 91 -4.14 8.81 14.32
C ARG A 91 -4.48 8.69 12.85
N VAL A 92 -3.67 7.94 12.12
CA VAL A 92 -3.72 7.92 10.66
C VAL A 92 -3.66 6.50 10.09
N LEU A 93 -4.23 6.34 8.91
CA LEU A 93 -3.99 5.23 7.99
C LEU A 93 -3.16 5.74 6.82
N VAL A 94 -2.14 4.99 6.41
CA VAL A 94 -1.26 5.38 5.30
C VAL A 94 -1.58 4.57 4.04
N ASP A 95 -1.73 5.27 2.90
CA ASP A 95 -1.75 4.67 1.56
C ASP A 95 -0.32 4.42 1.07
N GLY A 96 0.00 3.13 0.88
CA GLY A 96 1.30 2.68 0.40
C GLY A 96 1.67 3.10 -1.03
N TRP A 97 0.75 3.66 -1.81
CA TRP A 97 1.04 4.13 -3.17
C TRP A 97 1.90 5.41 -3.19
N LEU A 98 3.10 5.28 -3.74
CA LEU A 98 3.96 6.42 -4.06
C LEU A 98 3.56 6.98 -5.41
N ARG A 99 3.19 8.27 -5.43
CA ARG A 99 2.78 8.99 -6.64
C ARG A 99 3.63 10.23 -6.81
N ASP A 100 3.92 10.57 -8.06
CA ASP A 100 4.37 11.92 -8.37
C ASP A 100 3.17 12.87 -8.29
N TRP A 101 3.14 13.71 -7.27
CA TRP A 101 2.04 14.64 -7.04
C TRP A 101 1.96 15.80 -8.04
N SER A 102 2.96 15.98 -8.91
CA SER A 102 2.90 16.88 -10.07
C SER A 102 2.20 16.26 -11.28
N ASP A 103 2.13 14.92 -11.34
CA ASP A 103 1.47 14.15 -12.40
C ASP A 103 0.90 12.84 -11.83
N PRO A 104 -0.14 12.91 -10.96
CA PRO A 104 -0.55 11.80 -10.10
C PRO A 104 -1.21 10.64 -10.84
N MET A 105 -1.62 10.85 -12.09
CA MET A 105 -2.25 9.83 -12.94
C MET A 105 -1.25 9.06 -13.81
N ASN A 106 0.02 9.48 -13.82
CA ASN A 106 1.07 8.84 -14.59
C ASN A 106 1.56 7.58 -13.89
N LEU A 107 1.05 6.44 -14.36
CA LEU A 107 1.34 5.12 -13.81
C LEU A 107 2.82 4.75 -13.92
N ASP A 108 3.56 5.30 -14.90
CA ASP A 108 5.00 5.05 -15.06
C ASP A 108 5.85 5.75 -14.00
N ARG A 109 5.24 6.66 -13.23
CA ARG A 109 5.88 7.40 -12.13
C ARG A 109 5.29 7.03 -10.77
N THR A 110 4.73 5.82 -10.67
CA THR A 110 4.23 5.26 -9.43
C THR A 110 5.22 4.27 -8.81
N GLY A 111 5.10 4.11 -7.50
CA GLY A 111 5.81 3.10 -6.74
C GLY A 111 5.00 2.68 -5.54
N TYR A 112 5.60 1.87 -4.69
CA TYR A 112 4.99 1.22 -3.56
C TYR A 112 5.90 1.26 -2.33
N PHE A 113 5.38 1.80 -1.24
CA PHE A 113 6.12 1.96 0.00
C PHE A 113 6.56 0.59 0.54
N GLY A 114 7.79 0.49 1.05
CA GLY A 114 8.39 -0.80 1.41
C GLY A 114 8.94 -1.62 0.22
N SER A 115 8.78 -1.17 -1.01
CA SER A 115 9.42 -1.74 -2.19
C SER A 115 10.50 -0.79 -2.76
N GLU A 116 10.10 0.38 -3.26
CA GLU A 116 11.01 1.38 -3.84
C GLU A 116 11.75 2.20 -2.78
N CYS A 117 11.21 2.28 -1.56
CA CYS A 117 11.84 2.88 -0.40
C CYS A 117 11.50 2.10 0.88
N ASP A 118 12.13 2.48 1.99
CA ASP A 118 11.90 1.82 3.28
C ASP A 118 10.47 2.04 3.78
N GLY A 119 9.87 0.95 4.26
CA GLY A 119 8.47 0.83 4.63
C GLY A 119 8.18 0.83 6.13
N GLY A 120 6.96 0.46 6.47
CA GLY A 120 6.33 0.45 7.79
C GLY A 120 6.65 -0.75 8.69
N TYR A 121 7.48 -1.71 8.27
CA TYR A 121 8.10 -2.69 9.20
C TYR A 121 9.25 -2.04 10.01
N ALA A 122 8.99 -0.84 10.51
CA ALA A 122 9.86 -0.03 11.32
C ALA A 122 9.02 0.79 12.29
N GLU A 123 9.62 1.20 13.40
CA GLU A 123 8.94 2.05 14.38
C GLU A 123 8.65 3.45 13.82
N PHE A 124 9.55 3.98 12.99
CA PHE A 124 9.54 5.35 12.45
C PHE A 124 9.83 5.43 10.94
N PRO A 125 8.89 5.00 10.08
CA PRO A 125 9.05 5.09 8.62
C PRO A 125 9.11 6.55 8.14
N LYS A 126 9.69 6.78 6.95
CA LYS A 126 9.90 8.13 6.39
C LYS A 126 9.68 8.15 4.89
N GLY A 127 9.48 9.35 4.32
CA GLY A 127 9.64 9.56 2.88
C GLY A 127 8.35 9.46 2.05
N PHE A 128 7.19 9.63 2.67
CA PHE A 128 5.88 9.72 2.02
C PHE A 128 5.31 11.14 2.14
N SER A 129 4.24 11.41 1.40
CA SER A 129 3.55 12.70 1.33
C SER A 129 2.36 12.75 2.30
N GLN A 130 1.96 13.96 2.77
CA GLN A 130 0.73 14.15 3.57
C GLN A 130 -0.49 13.67 2.81
N ARG A 131 -0.43 13.74 1.47
CA ARG A 131 -1.51 13.29 0.60
C ARG A 131 -1.70 11.75 0.62
N GLN A 132 -0.79 11.01 1.26
CA GLN A 132 -0.92 9.57 1.51
C GLN A 132 -1.38 9.28 2.95
N ILE A 133 -1.54 10.31 3.78
CA ILE A 133 -1.90 10.18 5.18
C ILE A 133 -3.38 10.51 5.32
N TYR A 134 -4.13 9.59 5.90
CA TYR A 134 -5.56 9.74 6.13
C TYR A 134 -5.84 9.73 7.62
N PRO A 135 -6.08 10.89 8.24
CA PRO A 135 -6.60 10.97 9.60
C PRO A 135 -7.87 10.15 9.74
N ILE A 136 -7.91 9.28 10.74
CA ILE A 136 -9.04 8.40 11.00
C ILE A 136 -9.41 8.48 12.47
N ASP A 137 -10.70 8.75 12.72
CA ASP A 137 -11.34 8.58 14.01
C ASP A 137 -12.36 7.46 13.91
N CYS A 138 -12.02 6.30 14.46
CA CYS A 138 -12.89 5.13 14.45
C CYS A 138 -12.52 4.18 15.61
N PRO A 139 -13.44 3.28 16.00
CA PRO A 139 -13.22 2.37 17.15
C PRO A 139 -12.29 1.19 16.83
N LEU A 140 -11.88 1.00 15.58
CA LEU A 140 -10.96 -0.07 15.20
C LEU A 140 -9.60 0.15 15.83
N THR A 141 -8.91 -0.92 16.21
CA THR A 141 -7.51 -0.92 16.66
C THR A 141 -6.55 -0.61 15.51
N ASP A 142 -5.29 -0.26 15.82
CA ASP A 142 -4.29 0.00 14.77
C ASP A 142 -4.03 -1.25 13.92
N ALA A 143 -4.05 -2.43 14.55
CA ALA A 143 -3.93 -3.71 13.87
C ALA A 143 -5.08 -3.95 12.88
N GLU A 144 -6.32 -3.64 13.27
CA GLU A 144 -7.47 -3.74 12.37
C GLU A 144 -7.38 -2.70 11.24
N LEU A 145 -7.01 -1.45 11.53
CA LEU A 145 -6.83 -0.40 10.51
C LEU A 145 -5.76 -0.74 9.49
N ALA A 146 -4.64 -1.32 9.94
CA ALA A 146 -3.55 -1.73 9.06
C ALA A 146 -3.93 -2.84 8.06
N THR A 147 -5.13 -3.45 8.18
CA THR A 147 -5.62 -4.44 7.22
C THR A 147 -6.29 -3.85 5.98
N PHE A 148 -6.56 -2.55 5.95
CA PHE A 148 -7.41 -1.95 4.91
C PHE A 148 -6.65 -1.50 3.66
N ALA A 149 -5.59 -0.69 3.80
CA ALA A 149 -5.06 0.15 2.71
C ALA A 149 -4.79 -0.60 1.39
N CYS A 150 -3.84 -1.53 1.31
CA CYS A 150 -3.51 -2.21 0.06
C CYS A 150 -4.70 -3.01 -0.47
N SER A 151 -5.28 -3.86 0.38
CA SER A 151 -6.28 -4.83 -0.07
C SER A 151 -7.57 -4.14 -0.53
N TYR A 152 -8.07 -3.16 0.22
CA TYR A 152 -9.32 -2.48 -0.10
C TYR A 152 -9.15 -1.43 -1.21
N VAL A 153 -8.03 -0.70 -1.26
CA VAL A 153 -7.77 0.22 -2.40
C VAL A 153 -7.63 -0.58 -3.70
N THR A 154 -6.94 -1.73 -3.67
CA THR A 154 -6.82 -2.60 -4.85
C THR A 154 -8.18 -3.14 -5.28
N ALA A 155 -8.96 -3.69 -4.35
CA ALA A 155 -10.30 -4.21 -4.62
C ALA A 155 -11.24 -3.13 -5.17
N GLU A 156 -11.24 -1.94 -4.57
CA GLU A 156 -12.05 -0.80 -5.00
C GLU A 156 -11.68 -0.35 -6.42
N ASN A 157 -10.38 -0.26 -6.72
CA ASN A 157 -9.91 0.03 -8.07
C ASN A 157 -10.34 -1.04 -9.09
N MET A 158 -10.28 -2.32 -8.73
CA MET A 158 -10.76 -3.42 -9.61
C MET A 158 -12.25 -3.29 -9.91
N LEU A 159 -13.08 -3.05 -8.90
CA LEU A 159 -14.53 -2.88 -9.06
C LEU A 159 -14.86 -1.64 -9.90
N ASN A 160 -14.17 -0.52 -9.66
CA ASN A 160 -14.35 0.71 -10.43
C ASN A 160 -13.92 0.54 -11.90
N ARG A 161 -12.79 -0.13 -12.17
CA ARG A 161 -12.33 -0.40 -13.53
C ARG A 161 -13.24 -1.34 -14.30
N ALA A 162 -13.82 -2.32 -13.62
CA ALA A 162 -14.83 -3.21 -14.20
C ALA A 162 -16.22 -2.57 -14.25
N GLN A 163 -16.38 -1.33 -13.75
CA GLN A 163 -17.63 -0.59 -13.68
C GLN A 163 -18.76 -1.40 -13.02
N VAL A 164 -18.41 -2.17 -11.98
CA VAL A 164 -19.35 -3.04 -11.29
C VAL A 164 -20.47 -2.22 -10.67
N THR A 165 -21.68 -2.60 -11.03
CA THR A 165 -22.94 -2.06 -10.54
C THR A 165 -23.68 -3.10 -9.71
N ALA A 166 -24.71 -2.62 -9.02
CA ALA A 166 -25.85 -3.33 -8.50
C ALA A 166 -26.25 -4.65 -9.20
N GLY A 167 -26.45 -4.59 -10.51
CA GLY A 167 -27.02 -5.71 -11.28
C GLY A 167 -26.04 -6.84 -11.53
N ASP A 168 -24.76 -6.64 -11.23
CA ASP A 168 -23.69 -7.52 -11.67
C ASP A 168 -23.46 -8.68 -10.71
N THR A 169 -23.20 -9.85 -11.29
CA THR A 169 -22.71 -11.01 -10.53
C THR A 169 -21.19 -11.04 -10.61
N VAL A 170 -20.52 -10.89 -9.47
CA VAL A 170 -19.05 -10.86 -9.40
C VAL A 170 -18.51 -12.21 -8.94
N LEU A 171 -17.75 -12.88 -9.81
CA LEU A 171 -16.97 -14.06 -9.44
C LEU A 171 -15.64 -13.62 -8.81
N VAL A 172 -15.40 -13.97 -7.55
CA VAL A 172 -14.16 -13.66 -6.84
C VAL A 172 -13.28 -14.91 -6.70
N THR A 173 -12.19 -14.98 -7.44
CA THR A 173 -11.18 -16.02 -7.26
C THR A 173 -10.31 -15.68 -6.05
N GLY A 174 -9.97 -16.68 -5.23
CA GLY A 174 -9.18 -16.44 -4.02
C GLY A 174 -9.91 -15.58 -2.98
N ALA A 175 -11.24 -15.69 -2.86
CA ALA A 175 -12.11 -14.87 -2.01
C ALA A 175 -11.74 -14.85 -0.50
N SER A 176 -10.85 -15.72 -0.03
CA SER A 176 -10.36 -15.74 1.36
C SER A 176 -9.04 -15.00 1.57
N GLY A 177 -8.38 -14.52 0.50
CA GLY A 177 -7.19 -13.66 0.61
C GLY A 177 -7.55 -12.21 0.93
N GLY A 178 -6.56 -11.34 1.14
CA GLY A 178 -6.78 -9.92 1.48
C GLY A 178 -7.65 -9.18 0.46
N VAL A 179 -7.19 -9.09 -0.80
CA VAL A 179 -7.97 -8.46 -1.89
C VAL A 179 -9.28 -9.19 -2.15
N GLY A 180 -9.30 -10.52 -2.09
CA GLY A 180 -10.52 -11.32 -2.31
C GLY A 180 -11.61 -11.03 -1.27
N SER A 181 -11.23 -10.95 0.01
CA SER A 181 -12.14 -10.64 1.11
C SER A 181 -12.64 -9.19 1.02
N ALA A 182 -11.77 -8.27 0.61
CA ALA A 182 -12.13 -6.87 0.36
C ALA A 182 -13.10 -6.75 -0.84
N LEU A 183 -12.88 -7.47 -1.94
CA LEU A 183 -13.79 -7.51 -3.09
C LEU A 183 -15.18 -8.00 -2.69
N VAL A 184 -15.27 -9.09 -1.92
CA VAL A 184 -16.55 -9.61 -1.44
C VAL A 184 -17.28 -8.55 -0.62
N GLN A 185 -16.59 -7.87 0.32
CA GLN A 185 -17.21 -6.86 1.17
C GLN A 185 -17.61 -5.59 0.39
N LEU A 186 -16.74 -5.08 -0.48
CA LEU A 186 -17.01 -3.85 -1.24
C LEU A 186 -18.07 -4.07 -2.31
N ALA A 187 -18.05 -5.20 -3.01
CA ALA A 187 -19.14 -5.56 -3.92
C ALA A 187 -20.46 -5.65 -3.15
N ASN A 188 -20.48 -6.34 -2.00
CA ASN A 188 -21.63 -6.40 -1.08
C ASN A 188 -22.04 -5.06 -0.45
N ARG A 189 -21.22 -4.01 -0.56
CA ARG A 189 -21.54 -2.68 -0.02
C ARG A 189 -22.08 -1.75 -1.09
N ARG A 190 -21.76 -2.03 -2.36
CA ARG A 190 -22.35 -1.33 -3.52
C ARG A 190 -23.85 -1.56 -3.63
N GLU A 191 -24.37 -2.60 -2.98
CA GLU A 191 -25.80 -2.85 -2.72
C GLU A 191 -25.99 -3.85 -1.57
N GLN A 192 -27.15 -3.89 -0.90
CA GLN A 192 -27.55 -4.90 0.09
C GLN A 192 -27.61 -6.36 -0.49
N LEU A 193 -26.50 -6.89 -1.02
CA LEU A 193 -26.41 -8.08 -1.89
C LEU A 193 -26.25 -9.41 -1.15
N TRP A 194 -27.13 -9.72 -0.21
CA TRP A 194 -27.11 -11.05 0.42
C TRP A 194 -27.52 -12.20 -0.52
N SER A 195 -27.94 -11.93 -1.77
CA SER A 195 -28.56 -12.94 -2.64
C SER A 195 -27.73 -13.45 -3.82
N ARG A 196 -26.56 -12.89 -4.19
CA ARG A 196 -25.96 -13.16 -5.52
C ARG A 196 -24.42 -13.24 -5.62
N TYR A 197 -23.74 -13.95 -4.71
CA TYR A 197 -22.32 -14.31 -4.89
C TYR A 197 -22.10 -15.81 -4.98
N VAL A 198 -21.28 -16.24 -5.93
CA VAL A 198 -20.76 -17.61 -6.01
C VAL A 198 -19.33 -17.60 -5.47
N VAL A 199 -19.17 -17.98 -4.20
CA VAL A 199 -17.85 -18.19 -3.59
C VAL A 199 -17.39 -19.61 -3.89
N LEU A 200 -16.49 -19.78 -4.85
CA LEU A 200 -15.84 -21.07 -5.07
C LEU A 200 -14.68 -21.23 -4.08
N ARG A 201 -14.88 -22.03 -3.03
CA ARG A 201 -13.76 -22.57 -2.23
C ARG A 201 -12.99 -23.56 -3.11
N LYS A 202 -11.66 -23.43 -3.13
CA LYS A 202 -10.78 -24.44 -3.72
C LYS A 202 -11.05 -25.77 -3.01
N LEU A 203 -11.73 -26.71 -3.69
CA LEU A 203 -11.77 -28.10 -3.26
C LEU A 203 -10.34 -28.62 -3.35
N LYS A 204 -9.71 -28.89 -2.21
CA LYS A 204 -8.46 -29.67 -2.19
C LYS A 204 -8.80 -31.03 -2.81
N ARG A 205 -8.13 -31.37 -3.91
CA ARG A 205 -8.08 -32.75 -4.42
C ARG A 205 -7.09 -33.54 -3.58
#